data_AF-A0A5B7HSC8-F1
#
_entry.id   AF-A0A5B7HSC8-F1
#
_cell.length_a   1.000
_cell.length_b   1.000
_cell.length_c   1.000
_cell.angle_alpha   90.00
_cell.angle_beta   90.00
_cell.angle_gamma   90.00
#
_symmetry.space_group_name_H-M   'P 1'
#
loop_
_entity.id
_entity.type
_entity.pdbx_description
1 polymer ?
#
loop_
_entity_poly.entity_id
_entity_poly.type
_entity_poly.pdbx_seq_one_letter_code
_entity_poly.pdbx_strand_id
1 'polypeptide(L)'
;MRLLTASFYLLAMQLVLLQVVETQIRENVSEIAPYTVVKEAQTYEERSYPSAHWICHNATLQDPSMSVDSFWPLFGYISGANIDASETHVGIKTVKALAINLLTSTDPL
;
A
#
# COMPACT_ATOMS: atom_id res chain seq x y z
N MET A 1 -4.72 -46.62 -30.65
CA MET A 1 -4.43 -46.41 -29.21
C MET A 1 -3.37 -45.33 -28.94
N ARG A 2 -2.24 -45.27 -29.67
CA ARG A 2 -1.15 -44.29 -29.44
C ARG A 2 -1.49 -42.81 -29.75
N LEU A 3 -2.45 -42.56 -30.63
CA LEU A 3 -2.89 -41.19 -30.98
C LEU A 3 -3.77 -40.56 -29.88
N LEU A 4 -4.57 -41.38 -29.19
CA LEU A 4 -5.42 -40.92 -28.08
C LEU A 4 -4.58 -40.52 -26.86
N THR A 5 -3.49 -41.26 -26.59
CA THR A 5 -2.57 -40.92 -25.50
C THR A 5 -1.83 -39.61 -25.76
N ALA A 6 -1.36 -39.37 -26.99
CA ALA A 6 -0.70 -38.12 -27.35
C ALA A 6 -1.63 -36.90 -27.23
N SER A 7 -2.89 -37.04 -27.65
CA SER A 7 -3.91 -35.99 -27.49
C SER A 7 -4.22 -35.67 -26.03
N PHE A 8 -4.29 -36.71 -25.18
CA PHE A 8 -4.49 -36.52 -23.74
C PHE A 8 -3.33 -35.76 -23.08
N TYR A 9 -2.08 -36.10 -23.43
CA TYR A 9 -0.90 -35.36 -22.94
C TYR A 9 -0.88 -33.91 -23.43
N LEU A 10 -1.27 -33.66 -24.69
CA LEU A 10 -1.33 -32.30 -25.24
C LEU A 10 -2.38 -31.44 -24.50
N LEU A 11 -3.56 -32.00 -24.24
CA LEU A 11 -4.62 -31.33 -23.49
C LEU A 11 -4.21 -31.07 -22.03
N ALA A 12 -3.57 -32.05 -21.38
CA ALA A 12 -3.05 -31.88 -20.02
C ALA A 12 -2.00 -30.76 -19.97
N MET A 13 -1.10 -30.70 -20.95
CA MET A 13 -0.10 -29.62 -21.06
C MET A 13 -0.75 -28.24 -21.28
N GLN A 14 -1.80 -28.15 -22.10
CA GLN A 14 -2.55 -26.89 -22.29
C GLN A 14 -3.28 -26.46 -21.01
N LEU A 15 -3.88 -27.40 -20.27
CA LEU A 15 -4.52 -27.14 -18.98
C LEU A 15 -3.53 -26.66 -17.92
N VAL A 16 -2.37 -27.32 -17.81
CA VAL A 16 -1.30 -26.89 -16.89
C VAL A 16 -0.78 -25.51 -17.26
N LEU A 17 -0.58 -25.23 -18.56
CA LEU A 17 -0.15 -23.91 -19.02
C LEU A 17 -1.18 -22.83 -18.67
N LEU A 18 -2.47 -23.11 -18.82
CA LEU A 18 -3.54 -22.18 -18.46
C LEU A 18 -3.57 -21.90 -16.95
N GLN A 19 -3.42 -22.94 -16.12
CA GLN A 19 -3.31 -22.79 -14.66
C GLN A 19 -2.09 -21.94 -14.24
N VAL A 20 -0.94 -22.16 -14.87
CA VAL A 20 0.27 -21.35 -14.62
C VAL A 20 0.03 -19.89 -15.01
N VAL A 21 -0.59 -19.61 -16.16
CA VAL A 21 -0.91 -18.24 -16.58
C VAL A 21 -1.90 -17.57 -15.63
N GLU A 22 -2.97 -18.26 -15.21
CA GLU A 22 -3.95 -17.74 -14.24
C GLU A 22 -3.33 -17.43 -12.87
N THR A 23 -2.43 -18.28 -12.39
CA THR A 23 -1.70 -18.02 -11.13
C THR A 23 -0.75 -16.83 -11.23
N GLN A 24 -0.05 -16.65 -12.34
CA GLN A 24 0.85 -15.50 -12.54
C GLN A 24 0.08 -14.17 -12.67
N ILE A 25 -1.14 -14.18 -13.22
CA ILE A 25 -1.98 -12.98 -13.31
C ILE A 25 -2.53 -12.54 -11.94
N ARG A 26 -2.62 -13.46 -10.97
CA ARG A 26 -3.24 -13.20 -9.65
C ARG A 26 -2.34 -12.43 -8.67
N GLU A 27 -1.04 -12.33 -8.92
CA GLU A 27 -0.04 -11.82 -7.97
C GLU A 27 0.29 -10.32 -8.11
N ASN A 28 -0.53 -9.52 -8.79
CA ASN A 28 -0.40 -8.05 -8.75
C ASN A 28 -1.18 -7.45 -7.56
N VAL A 29 -0.94 -7.98 -6.35
CA VAL A 29 -1.52 -7.39 -5.13
C VAL A 29 -0.65 -6.21 -4.73
N SER A 30 -1.15 -5.00 -4.98
CA SER A 30 -0.59 -3.78 -4.41
C SER A 30 -0.59 -3.92 -2.89
N GLU A 31 0.58 -3.79 -2.26
CA GLU A 31 0.70 -3.84 -0.80
C GLU A 31 -0.10 -2.67 -0.20
N ILE A 32 -0.90 -2.97 0.84
CA ILE A 32 -1.68 -1.98 1.58
C ILE A 32 -1.39 -2.13 3.06
N ALA A 33 -1.43 -1.04 3.81
CA ALA A 33 -1.35 -1.10 5.27
C ALA A 33 -2.47 -2.04 5.79
N PRO A 34 -2.13 -3.08 6.57
CA PRO A 34 -3.12 -4.03 7.07
C PRO A 34 -4.06 -3.31 8.05
N TYR A 35 -5.34 -3.68 8.04
CA TYR A 35 -6.33 -3.17 8.98
C TYR A 35 -7.43 -4.19 9.25
N THR A 36 -8.11 -4.03 10.38
CA THR A 36 -9.35 -4.74 10.70
C THR A 36 -10.49 -3.74 10.83
N VAL A 37 -11.67 -4.10 10.31
CA VAL A 37 -12.89 -3.32 10.49
C VAL A 37 -13.44 -3.63 11.87
N VAL A 38 -13.43 -2.64 12.76
CA VAL A 38 -13.97 -2.78 14.12
C VAL A 38 -15.47 -2.51 14.11
N LYS A 39 -15.92 -1.59 13.25
CA LYS A 39 -17.33 -1.22 13.12
C LYS A 39 -17.62 -0.68 11.74
N GLU A 40 -18.75 -1.07 11.19
CA GLU A 40 -19.29 -0.54 9.95
C GLU A 40 -20.61 0.17 10.24
N ALA A 41 -20.71 1.42 9.82
CA ALA A 41 -21.93 2.23 9.87
C ALA A 41 -22.31 2.65 8.45
N GLN A 42 -23.53 3.15 8.26
CA GLN A 42 -24.01 3.53 6.92
C GLN A 42 -23.17 4.64 6.25
N THR A 43 -22.48 5.47 7.03
CA THR A 43 -21.73 6.64 6.53
C THR A 43 -20.24 6.59 6.81
N TYR A 44 -19.76 5.63 7.60
CA TYR A 44 -18.34 5.52 7.96
C TYR A 44 -17.94 4.10 8.34
N GLU A 45 -16.64 3.87 8.31
CA GLU A 45 -16.00 2.64 8.77
C GLU A 45 -14.96 2.97 9.84
N GLU A 46 -14.98 2.22 10.93
CA GLU A 46 -13.97 2.29 11.98
C GLU A 46 -12.93 1.19 11.76
N ARG A 47 -11.66 1.58 11.60
CA ARG A 47 -10.54 0.68 11.30
C ARG A 47 -9.51 0.69 12.41
N SER A 48 -9.07 -0.50 12.82
CA SER A 48 -7.89 -0.68 13.65
C SER A 48 -6.69 -1.07 12.78
N TYR A 49 -5.60 -0.31 12.88
CA TYR A 49 -4.34 -0.60 12.22
C TYR A 49 -3.37 -1.18 13.26
N PRO A 50 -2.72 -2.33 13.00
CA PRO A 50 -1.67 -2.84 13.88
C PRO A 50 -0.44 -1.94 13.81
N SER A 51 0.49 -2.13 14.76
CA SER A 51 1.77 -1.41 14.74
C SER A 51 2.54 -1.73 13.45
N ALA A 52 3.01 -0.69 12.78
CA ALA A 52 3.78 -0.77 11.53
C ALA A 52 4.85 0.32 11.51
N HIS A 53 5.88 0.12 10.68
CA HIS A 53 6.88 1.14 10.40
C HIS A 53 6.34 2.10 9.33
N TRP A 54 6.51 3.39 9.57
CA TRP A 54 6.11 4.45 8.65
C TRP A 54 7.31 5.35 8.38
N ILE A 55 7.50 5.71 7.11
CA ILE A 55 8.45 6.74 6.72
C ILE A 55 7.71 8.07 6.80
N CYS A 56 8.19 8.99 7.62
CA CYS A 56 7.53 10.26 7.89
C CYS A 56 8.35 11.42 7.34
N HIS A 57 7.67 12.43 6.80
CA HIS A 57 8.26 13.72 6.45
C HIS A 57 7.47 14.82 7.15
N ASN A 58 8.15 15.58 8.02
CA ASN A 58 7.56 16.68 8.76
C ASN A 58 7.82 17.99 8.02
N ALA A 59 6.76 18.74 7.73
CA ALA A 59 6.83 20.06 7.13
C ALA A 59 5.93 21.04 7.87
N THR A 60 6.44 22.23 8.15
CA THR A 60 5.63 23.36 8.62
C THR A 60 5.08 24.09 7.39
N LEU A 61 3.83 23.80 7.04
CA LEU A 61 3.18 24.44 5.91
C LEU A 61 2.37 25.65 6.40
N GLN A 62 2.58 26.81 5.77
CA GLN A 62 1.72 27.99 5.98
C GLN A 62 0.36 27.81 5.31
N ASP A 63 0.30 27.03 4.22
CA ASP A 63 -0.93 26.61 3.56
C ASP A 63 -0.94 25.08 3.39
N PRO A 64 -1.91 24.35 3.98
CA PRO A 64 -2.01 22.89 3.84
C PRO A 64 -2.28 22.42 2.40
N SER A 65 -2.63 23.31 1.47
CA SER A 65 -2.77 22.99 0.04
C SER A 65 -1.42 22.70 -0.64
N MET A 66 -0.30 23.17 -0.08
CA MET A 66 1.07 22.93 -0.58
C MET A 66 1.63 21.53 -0.29
N SER A 67 0.76 20.54 -0.06
CA SER A 67 1.14 19.19 0.37
C SER A 67 1.95 18.38 -0.65
N VAL A 68 2.00 18.81 -1.92
CA VAL A 68 2.77 18.15 -2.98
C VAL A 68 4.27 18.23 -2.71
N ASP A 69 4.74 19.34 -2.13
CA ASP A 69 6.17 19.53 -1.80
C ASP A 69 6.63 18.57 -0.69
N SER A 70 5.70 18.13 0.16
CA SER A 70 5.97 17.14 1.21
C SER A 70 5.97 15.69 0.71
N PHE A 71 5.47 15.43 -0.50
CA PHE A 71 5.45 14.08 -1.09
C PHE A 71 6.80 13.69 -1.69
N TRP A 72 7.45 14.61 -2.42
CA TRP A 72 8.69 14.32 -3.14
C TRP A 72 9.85 13.78 -2.28
N PRO A 73 10.06 14.28 -1.03
CA PRO A 73 11.04 13.68 -0.13
C PRO A 73 10.76 12.20 0.18
N LEU A 74 9.48 11.84 0.38
CA LEU A 74 9.07 10.45 0.62
C LEU A 74 9.27 9.59 -0.63
N PHE A 75 8.89 10.12 -1.80
CA PHE A 75 9.12 9.44 -3.08
C PHE A 75 10.60 9.18 -3.34
N GLY A 76 11.46 10.17 -3.05
CA GLY A 76 12.91 10.03 -3.14
C GLY A 76 13.44 8.90 -2.26
N TYR A 77 13.03 8.85 -0.99
CA TYR A 77 13.43 7.78 -0.06
C TYR A 77 13.04 6.38 -0.58
N ILE A 78 11.80 6.22 -1.04
CA ILE A 78 11.27 4.95 -1.58
C ILE A 78 12.05 4.53 -2.84
N SER A 79 12.45 5.50 -3.65
CA SER A 79 13.22 5.31 -4.89
C SER A 79 14.73 5.12 -4.67
N GLY A 80 15.18 4.92 -3.44
CA GLY A 80 16.58 4.64 -3.13
C GLY A 80 17.42 5.84 -2.67
N ALA A 81 16.83 7.02 -2.43
CA ALA A 81 17.52 8.12 -1.74
C ALA A 81 17.59 7.88 -0.21
N ASN A 82 18.09 6.71 0.18
CA ASN A 82 18.33 6.28 1.55
C ASN A 82 19.77 5.77 1.67
N ILE A 83 20.24 5.53 2.91
CA ILE A 83 21.65 5.18 3.18
C ILE A 83 22.10 3.88 2.49
N ASP A 84 21.16 2.97 2.26
CA ASP A 84 21.42 1.65 1.65
C ASP A 84 21.34 1.68 0.11
N ALA A 85 21.00 2.85 -0.48
CA ALA A 85 20.81 3.05 -1.91
C ALA A 85 19.85 2.03 -2.55
N SER A 86 18.89 1.52 -1.77
CA SER A 86 17.98 0.44 -2.19
C SER A 86 16.57 0.95 -2.37
N GLU A 87 15.92 0.55 -3.46
CA GLU A 87 14.48 0.74 -3.63
C GLU A 87 13.73 -0.02 -2.54
N THR A 88 12.87 0.68 -1.81
CA THR A 88 12.00 0.03 -0.83
C THR A 88 10.67 -0.27 -1.50
N HIS A 89 10.31 -1.53 -1.67
CA HIS A 89 8.95 -1.90 -2.06
C HIS A 89 8.01 -1.59 -0.88
N VAL A 90 7.48 -0.37 -0.85
CA VAL A 90 6.40 0.03 0.05
C VAL A 90 5.15 0.19 -0.80
N GLY A 91 4.09 -0.53 -0.44
CA GLY A 91 2.74 -0.26 -0.92
C GLY A 91 2.38 1.22 -0.83
N ILE A 92 2.28 1.91 -1.97
CA ILE A 92 2.13 3.37 -2.01
C ILE A 92 0.72 3.75 -1.54
N LYS A 93 0.59 4.07 -0.25
CA LYS A 93 -0.51 4.86 0.31
C LYS A 93 0.06 5.97 1.19
N THR A 94 0.09 7.19 0.66
CA THR A 94 0.48 8.38 1.43
C THR A 94 -0.66 8.79 2.35
N VAL A 95 -0.42 8.82 3.66
CA VAL A 95 -1.36 9.35 4.65
C VAL A 95 -0.84 10.69 5.14
N LYS A 96 -1.66 11.73 5.01
CA LYS A 96 -1.36 13.06 5.59
C LYS A 96 -1.94 13.12 7.00
N ALA A 97 -1.09 13.25 8.01
CA ALA A 97 -1.52 13.61 9.35
C ALA A 97 -1.42 15.14 9.52
N LEU A 98 -2.51 15.79 9.91
CA LEU A 98 -2.49 17.19 10.32
C LEU A 98 -2.46 17.26 11.84
N ALA A 99 -1.31 17.64 12.40
CA ALA A 99 -1.24 18.03 13.79
C ALA A 99 -1.89 19.41 13.94
N ILE A 100 -3.18 19.43 14.29
CA ILE A 100 -3.80 20.65 14.81
C ILE A 100 -3.28 20.78 16.24
N ASN A 101 -2.41 21.76 16.50
CA ASN A 101 -2.13 22.17 17.86
C ASN A 101 -3.45 22.62 18.49
N LEU A 102 -4.09 21.72 19.26
CA LEU A 102 -5.05 22.10 20.27
C LEU A 102 -4.25 22.89 21.30
N LEU A 103 -4.09 24.19 21.06
CA LEU A 103 -3.73 25.14 22.09
C LEU A 103 -4.80 24.97 23.17
N THR A 104 -4.45 24.31 24.27
CA THR A 104 -5.22 24.36 25.48
C THR A 104 -5.26 25.83 25.89
N SER A 105 -6.37 26.51 25.60
CA SER A 105 -6.71 27.76 26.27
C SER A 105 -6.74 27.42 27.76
N THR A 106 -5.70 27.84 28.47
CA THR A 106 -5.79 28.11 29.89
C THR A 106 -5.94 29.62 29.99
N ASP A 107 -7.15 30.12 29.74
CA ASP A 107 -7.53 31.46 30.16
C ASP A 107 -7.61 31.45 31.70
N PRO A 108 -6.81 32.26 32.42
CA PRO A 108 -7.01 32.46 33.84
C PRO A 108 -8.20 33.41 34.06
N LEU A 109 -9.10 33.00 34.97
CA LEU A 109 -10.16 33.85 35.52
C LEU A 109 -9.59 35.05 36.29
#